data_AF-X1DS47-F1
#
_entry.id   AF-X1DS47-F1
#
_cell.length_a   1.000
_cell.length_b   1.000
_cell.length_c   1.000
_cell.angle_alpha   90.00
_cell.angle_beta   90.00
_cell.angle_gamma   90.00
#
_symmetry.space_group_name_H-M   'P 1'
#
loop_
_entity.id
_entity.type
_entity.pdbx_description
1 polymer ?
#
loop_
_entity_poly.entity_id
_entity_poly.type
_entity_poly.pdbx_seq_one_letter_code
_entity_poly.pdbx_strand_id
1 'polypeptide(L)'
;MQLWVLELNNPKTRKIGAERLSGLITASVATAGLSAFTRYIYHVDDDQYADARRFLPPWSRNSDLLILSEPKDGIIYYVDLGYCDPHNYLKNPVNTLIMGDDPMGEKGIDALRELAEPFLGEELLASKLMDISRNSKKESGAPIYNEQDTWGNQMAAKVEYLMKAMEPGTLSNFRKIFKGIHGTIDETYGKKYDPVTEIVALFSGQRVAKIDAGDSFSFKTYAFEKNYTDARRIYNRVAYRRTPPATKSQEKRALRNANRAMEELVNEISKDYHAA
;
A
#
# COMPACT_ATOMS: atom_id res chain seq x y z
N MET A 1 1.79 1.07 40.74
CA MET A 1 0.37 1.24 40.37
C MET A 1 0.37 1.66 38.91
N GLN A 2 -0.28 0.90 38.03
CA GLN A 2 -0.09 1.01 36.58
C GLN A 2 -0.72 2.29 36.01
N LEU A 3 0.09 3.13 35.37
CA LEU A 3 -0.27 4.47 34.84
C LEU A 3 -1.53 4.47 33.98
N TRP A 4 -1.79 3.40 33.22
CA TRP A 4 -2.98 3.26 32.40
C TRP A 4 -4.30 3.32 33.18
N VAL A 5 -4.32 2.90 34.46
CA VAL A 5 -5.54 2.95 35.29
C VAL A 5 -5.87 4.40 35.66
N LEU A 6 -4.84 5.20 35.93
CA LEU A 6 -4.97 6.63 36.25
C LEU A 6 -5.40 7.43 35.02
N GLU A 7 -4.88 7.09 33.84
CA GLU A 7 -5.24 7.71 32.57
C GLU A 7 -6.67 7.38 32.12
N LEU A 8 -7.17 6.16 32.38
CA LEU A 8 -8.56 5.78 32.08
C LEU A 8 -9.57 6.40 33.06
N ASN A 9 -9.16 6.64 34.31
CA ASN A 9 -10.01 7.24 35.34
C ASN A 9 -10.12 8.77 35.23
N ASN A 10 -9.15 9.44 34.60
CA ASN A 10 -9.20 10.88 34.38
C ASN A 10 -10.05 11.20 33.12
N PRO A 11 -11.14 11.99 33.23
CA PRO A 11 -12.04 12.29 32.12
C PRO A 11 -11.36 12.93 30.91
N LYS A 12 -10.33 13.75 31.11
CA LYS A 12 -9.62 14.45 30.02
C LYS A 12 -8.77 13.48 29.20
N THR A 13 -7.99 12.63 29.85
CA THR A 13 -7.15 11.61 29.19
C THR A 13 -7.97 10.51 28.56
N ARG A 14 -9.11 10.13 29.18
CA ARG A 14 -10.08 9.22 28.58
C ARG A 14 -10.69 9.75 27.28
N LYS A 15 -11.05 11.05 27.25
CA LYS A 15 -11.55 11.69 26.02
C LYS A 15 -10.49 11.70 24.91
N ILE A 16 -9.26 12.07 25.23
CA ILE A 16 -8.13 12.04 24.28
C ILE A 16 -7.87 10.61 23.77
N GLY A 17 -7.91 9.61 24.65
CA GLY A 17 -7.78 8.21 24.27
C GLY A 17 -8.90 7.72 23.37
N ALA A 18 -10.14 8.14 23.63
CA ALA A 18 -11.30 7.83 22.80
C ALA A 18 -11.23 8.53 21.42
N GLU A 19 -10.79 9.79 21.35
CA GLU A 19 -10.57 10.52 20.10
C GLU A 19 -9.45 9.89 19.25
N ARG A 20 -8.36 9.45 19.89
CA ARG A 20 -7.29 8.70 19.20
C ARG A 20 -7.77 7.34 18.71
N LEU A 21 -8.55 6.62 19.51
CA LEU A 21 -9.10 5.32 19.14
C LEU A 21 -10.10 5.43 17.99
N SER A 22 -11.04 6.38 18.06
CA SER A 22 -11.99 6.63 16.96
C SER A 22 -11.26 7.07 15.70
N GLY A 23 -10.20 7.86 15.88
CA GLY A 23 -9.24 8.21 14.86
C GLY A 23 -8.61 7.02 14.16
N LEU A 24 -7.99 6.13 14.95
CA LEU A 24 -7.38 4.90 14.47
C LEU A 24 -8.40 4.00 13.76
N ILE A 25 -9.61 3.85 14.32
CA ILE A 25 -10.68 3.07 13.69
C ILE A 25 -11.06 3.68 12.33
N THR A 26 -11.23 5.00 12.26
CA THR A 26 -11.58 5.70 11.02
C THR A 26 -10.47 5.54 9.97
N ALA A 27 -9.22 5.70 10.39
CA ALA A 27 -8.04 5.52 9.54
C ALA A 27 -7.96 4.10 8.98
N SER A 28 -8.12 3.07 9.82
CA SER A 28 -8.09 1.66 9.38
C SER A 28 -9.25 1.31 8.44
N VAL A 29 -10.44 1.87 8.66
CA VAL A 29 -11.58 1.66 7.75
C VAL A 29 -11.34 2.36 6.41
N ALA A 30 -10.70 3.54 6.40
CA ALA A 30 -10.39 4.26 5.19
C ALA A 30 -9.33 3.55 4.33
N THR A 31 -8.26 3.03 4.93
CA THR A 31 -7.21 2.28 4.20
C THR A 31 -7.74 0.97 3.65
N ALA A 32 -8.53 0.24 4.43
CA ALA A 32 -9.20 -0.98 3.98
C ALA A 32 -10.19 -0.69 2.84
N GLY A 33 -10.96 0.39 2.95
CA GLY A 33 -11.89 0.84 1.91
C GLY A 33 -11.20 1.19 0.60
N LEU A 34 -10.06 1.89 0.68
CA LEU A 34 -9.26 2.23 -0.50
C LEU A 34 -8.59 1.01 -1.12
N SER A 35 -8.10 0.08 -0.29
CA SER A 35 -7.59 -1.21 -0.78
C SER A 35 -8.67 -1.97 -1.54
N ALA A 36 -9.88 -2.10 -0.96
CA ALA A 36 -11.01 -2.74 -1.63
C ALA A 36 -11.41 -2.04 -2.93
N PHE A 37 -11.44 -0.70 -2.93
CA PHE A 37 -11.77 0.09 -4.11
C PHE A 37 -10.77 -0.11 -5.26
N THR A 38 -9.47 -0.06 -4.97
CA THR A 38 -8.44 -0.27 -6.00
C THR A 38 -8.45 -1.70 -6.53
N ARG A 39 -8.66 -2.69 -5.67
CA ARG A 39 -8.85 -4.09 -6.08
C ARG A 39 -10.04 -4.24 -7.03
N TYR A 40 -11.15 -3.57 -6.73
CA TYR A 40 -12.33 -3.57 -7.60
C TYR A 40 -12.04 -2.96 -8.99
N ILE A 41 -11.38 -1.80 -9.05
CA ILE A 41 -11.02 -1.13 -10.32
C ILE A 41 -10.09 -2.00 -11.16
N TYR A 42 -9.10 -2.62 -10.54
CA TYR A 42 -8.09 -3.43 -11.23
C TYR A 42 -8.48 -4.91 -11.34
N HIS A 43 -9.74 -5.24 -11.06
CA HIS A 43 -10.29 -6.59 -11.18
C HIS A 43 -9.50 -7.66 -10.41
N VAL A 44 -9.00 -7.30 -9.23
CA VAL A 44 -8.28 -8.21 -8.33
C VAL A 44 -9.27 -8.83 -7.36
N ASP A 45 -9.51 -10.13 -7.49
CA ASP A 45 -10.38 -10.87 -6.59
C ASP A 45 -9.75 -11.09 -5.19
N ASP A 46 -10.49 -11.68 -4.26
CA ASP A 46 -10.01 -11.95 -2.90
C ASP A 46 -8.90 -13.01 -2.86
N ASP A 47 -8.95 -13.99 -3.77
CA ASP A 47 -8.01 -15.10 -3.82
C ASP A 47 -6.66 -14.64 -4.39
N GLN A 48 -6.66 -13.94 -5.52
CA GLN A 48 -5.51 -13.26 -6.12
C GLN A 48 -4.86 -12.28 -5.14
N TYR A 49 -5.67 -11.54 -4.38
CA TYR A 49 -5.14 -10.65 -3.35
C TYR A 49 -4.48 -11.44 -2.21
N ALA A 50 -5.09 -12.51 -1.73
CA ALA A 50 -4.52 -13.36 -0.69
C ALA A 50 -3.23 -14.05 -1.15
N ASP A 51 -3.20 -14.49 -2.41
CA ASP A 51 -2.06 -15.13 -3.05
C ASP A 51 -0.90 -14.15 -3.23
N ALA A 52 -1.16 -12.94 -3.72
CA ALA A 52 -0.19 -11.86 -3.79
C ALA A 52 0.46 -11.58 -2.43
N ARG A 53 -0.32 -11.61 -1.35
CA ARG A 53 0.19 -11.37 0.02
C ARG A 53 1.21 -12.41 0.48
N ARG A 54 1.23 -13.61 -0.11
CA ARG A 54 2.22 -14.66 0.21
C ARG A 54 3.62 -14.29 -0.24
N PHE A 55 3.74 -13.44 -1.24
CA PHE A 55 5.00 -12.96 -1.82
C PHE A 55 5.41 -11.58 -1.31
N LEU A 56 4.58 -10.95 -0.47
CA LEU A 56 4.94 -9.68 0.14
C LEU A 56 6.15 -9.81 1.07
N PRO A 57 6.94 -8.73 1.18
CA PRO A 57 7.97 -8.68 2.17
C PRO A 57 7.36 -8.71 3.59
N PRO A 58 8.13 -9.17 4.60
CA PRO A 58 7.64 -9.37 5.97
C PRO A 58 6.94 -8.16 6.60
N TRP A 59 7.37 -6.95 6.27
CA TRP A 59 6.83 -5.69 6.81
C TRP A 59 5.50 -5.27 6.17
N SER A 60 5.18 -5.74 4.97
CA SER A 60 3.93 -5.42 4.27
C SER A 60 2.84 -6.48 4.44
N ARG A 61 3.16 -7.64 5.04
CA ARG A 61 2.25 -8.80 5.14
C ARG A 61 0.93 -8.53 5.86
N ASN A 62 0.87 -7.52 6.72
CA ASN A 62 -0.32 -7.15 7.49
C ASN A 62 -0.88 -5.78 7.11
N SER A 63 -0.31 -5.14 6.09
CA SER A 63 -0.74 -3.82 5.63
C SER A 63 -1.90 -3.91 4.66
N ASP A 64 -2.70 -2.85 4.58
CA ASP A 64 -3.60 -2.63 3.44
C ASP A 64 -2.76 -2.20 2.23
N LEU A 65 -3.01 -2.83 1.08
CA LEU A 65 -2.30 -2.49 -0.16
C LEU A 65 -3.20 -1.73 -1.10
N LEU A 66 -2.67 -0.66 -1.67
CA LEU A 66 -3.29 0.04 -2.78
C LEU A 66 -2.76 -0.57 -4.07
N ILE A 67 -3.63 -1.27 -4.81
CA ILE A 67 -3.25 -1.91 -6.07
C ILE A 67 -3.21 -0.84 -7.17
N LEU A 68 -2.12 -0.79 -7.96
CA LEU A 68 -1.90 0.25 -8.96
C LEU A 68 -2.17 -0.20 -10.40
N SER A 69 -2.41 -1.48 -10.62
CA SER A 69 -2.59 -2.04 -11.94
C SER A 69 -3.30 -3.38 -11.88
N GLU A 70 -3.94 -3.74 -12.98
CA GLU A 70 -4.41 -5.10 -13.21
C GLU A 70 -3.19 -6.06 -13.17
N PRO A 71 -3.28 -7.20 -12.46
CA PRO A 71 -2.22 -8.19 -12.44
C PRO A 71 -1.93 -8.70 -13.86
N LYS A 72 -0.66 -8.71 -14.24
CA LYS A 72 -0.23 -9.23 -15.55
C LYS A 72 1.01 -10.08 -15.36
N ASP A 73 1.00 -11.29 -15.91
CA ASP A 73 2.14 -12.22 -15.87
C ASP A 73 2.69 -12.47 -14.45
N GLY A 74 1.82 -12.53 -13.43
CA GLY A 74 2.21 -12.71 -12.03
C GLY A 74 2.84 -11.47 -11.37
N ILE A 75 2.76 -10.32 -12.03
CA ILE A 75 3.30 -9.04 -11.55
C ILE A 75 2.16 -8.15 -11.05
N ILE A 76 2.34 -7.62 -9.83
CA ILE A 76 1.40 -6.67 -9.21
C ILE A 76 2.16 -5.46 -8.68
N TYR A 77 1.71 -4.28 -9.07
CA TYR A 77 2.19 -3.01 -8.53
C TYR A 77 1.32 -2.57 -7.37
N TYR A 78 1.95 -2.18 -6.27
CA TYR A 78 1.22 -1.75 -5.09
C TYR A 78 1.93 -0.63 -4.32
N VAL A 79 1.14 0.04 -3.49
CA VAL A 79 1.63 0.93 -2.43
C VAL A 79 1.21 0.34 -1.09
N ASP A 80 2.16 0.25 -0.16
CA ASP A 80 1.93 -0.21 1.21
C ASP A 80 1.40 0.95 2.06
N LEU A 81 0.14 0.86 2.52
CA LEU A 81 -0.48 1.88 3.36
C LEU A 81 -0.25 1.66 4.85
N GLY A 82 0.43 0.57 5.26
CA GLY A 82 0.61 0.22 6.67
C GLY A 82 1.40 1.23 7.50
N TYR A 83 2.12 2.14 6.84
CA TYR A 83 2.87 3.23 7.46
C TYR A 83 2.34 4.64 7.12
N CYS A 84 1.34 4.76 6.26
CA CYS A 84 0.69 6.05 6.06
C CYS A 84 -0.13 6.34 7.32
N ASP A 85 0.21 7.38 8.08
CA ASP A 85 -0.69 7.90 9.11
C ASP A 85 -1.86 8.58 8.38
N PRO A 86 -3.03 7.93 8.23
CA PRO A 86 -4.12 8.48 7.44
C PRO A 86 -4.76 9.66 8.20
N HIS A 87 -4.45 9.80 9.49
CA HIS A 87 -5.14 10.67 10.42
C HIS A 87 -4.81 12.15 10.23
N ASN A 88 -3.62 12.49 9.70
CA ASN A 88 -3.18 13.88 9.58
C ASN A 88 -3.15 14.44 8.16
N TYR A 89 -2.88 13.64 7.12
CA TYR A 89 -2.67 14.16 5.76
C TYR A 89 -3.63 13.62 4.69
N LEU A 90 -4.26 12.47 4.94
CA LEU A 90 -5.06 11.78 3.93
C LEU A 90 -6.55 11.75 4.25
N LYS A 91 -6.96 11.95 5.51
CA LYS A 91 -8.34 11.80 5.96
C LYS A 91 -9.34 12.59 5.11
N ASN A 92 -9.11 13.87 4.91
CA ASN A 92 -10.03 14.74 4.19
C ASN A 92 -9.97 14.51 2.67
N PRO A 93 -8.79 14.45 2.01
CA PRO A 93 -8.73 14.14 0.59
C PRO A 93 -9.30 12.76 0.26
N VAL A 94 -8.94 11.72 1.02
CA VAL A 94 -9.42 10.36 0.79
C VAL A 94 -10.92 10.25 1.04
N ASN A 95 -11.45 10.85 2.12
CA ASN A 95 -12.89 10.86 2.35
C ASN A 95 -13.64 11.64 1.25
N THR A 96 -13.09 12.75 0.74
CA THR A 96 -13.74 13.50 -0.34
C THR A 96 -13.68 12.75 -1.67
N LEU A 97 -12.57 12.10 -1.99
CA LEU A 97 -12.38 11.36 -3.24
C LEU A 97 -13.14 10.02 -3.26
N ILE A 98 -13.27 9.35 -2.12
CA ILE A 98 -13.91 8.03 -2.01
C ILE A 98 -15.36 8.12 -1.53
N MET A 99 -15.67 9.04 -0.61
CA MET A 99 -16.99 9.13 0.07
C MET A 99 -17.75 10.42 -0.24
N GLY A 100 -17.18 11.35 -1.02
CA GLY A 100 -17.74 12.70 -1.20
C GLY A 100 -18.74 12.81 -2.35
N ASP A 101 -19.87 13.46 -2.10
CA ASP A 101 -20.91 13.79 -3.10
C ASP A 101 -20.47 14.85 -4.14
N ASP A 102 -19.34 15.53 -3.94
CA ASP A 102 -18.87 16.61 -4.84
C ASP A 102 -17.33 16.66 -4.95
N PRO A 103 -16.70 15.68 -5.59
CA PRO A 103 -15.26 15.62 -5.67
C PRO A 103 -14.70 16.58 -6.73
N MET A 104 -15.56 17.19 -7.57
CA MET A 104 -15.18 18.15 -8.62
C MET A 104 -15.39 19.61 -8.24
N GLY A 105 -16.30 19.91 -7.32
CA GLY A 105 -16.59 21.23 -6.81
C GLY A 105 -15.81 21.57 -5.54
N GLU A 106 -16.45 22.21 -4.58
CA GLU A 106 -15.77 22.88 -3.45
C GLU A 106 -14.99 21.89 -2.58
N LYS A 107 -15.55 20.73 -2.28
CA LYS A 107 -14.87 19.72 -1.45
C LYS A 107 -13.61 19.19 -2.12
N GLY A 108 -13.66 18.97 -3.43
CA GLY A 108 -12.48 18.57 -4.21
C GLY A 108 -11.38 19.63 -4.22
N ILE A 109 -11.77 20.90 -4.31
CA ILE A 109 -10.84 22.04 -4.22
C ILE A 109 -10.23 22.14 -2.82
N ASP A 110 -11.01 21.95 -1.77
CA ASP A 110 -10.52 21.93 -0.39
C ASP A 110 -9.54 20.76 -0.15
N ALA A 111 -9.83 19.58 -0.69
CA ALA A 111 -8.90 18.46 -0.68
C ALA A 111 -7.58 18.80 -1.39
N LEU A 112 -7.64 19.43 -2.57
CA LEU A 112 -6.44 19.88 -3.28
C LEU A 112 -5.66 20.95 -2.51
N ARG A 113 -6.37 21.85 -1.80
CA ARG A 113 -5.76 22.87 -0.94
C ARG A 113 -4.96 22.24 0.19
N GLU A 114 -5.59 21.38 0.99
CA GLU A 114 -4.94 20.70 2.11
C GLU A 114 -3.74 19.85 1.65
N LEU A 115 -3.83 19.24 0.45
CA LEU A 115 -2.74 18.48 -0.14
C LEU A 115 -1.54 19.35 -0.57
N ALA A 116 -1.79 20.56 -1.07
CA ALA A 116 -0.74 21.42 -1.65
C ALA A 116 -0.18 22.46 -0.66
N GLU A 117 -0.91 22.78 0.41
CA GLU A 117 -0.53 23.70 1.49
C GLU A 117 0.88 23.50 2.06
N PRO A 118 1.38 22.28 2.32
CA PRO A 118 2.73 22.11 2.87
C PRO A 118 3.85 22.41 1.88
N PHE A 119 3.55 22.59 0.59
CA PHE A 119 4.55 22.71 -0.47
C PHE A 119 4.51 24.02 -1.25
N LEU A 120 3.38 24.71 -1.24
CA LEU A 120 3.17 25.96 -1.97
C LEU A 120 2.97 27.11 -0.99
N GLY A 121 3.60 28.25 -1.25
CA GLY A 121 3.29 29.47 -0.52
C GLY A 121 1.81 29.86 -0.70
N GLU A 122 1.20 30.42 0.34
CA GLU A 122 -0.23 30.74 0.40
C GLU A 122 -0.73 31.53 -0.82
N GLU A 123 0.04 32.52 -1.28
CA GLU A 123 -0.30 33.34 -2.44
C GLU A 123 -0.33 32.52 -3.75
N LEU A 124 0.64 31.63 -3.92
CA LEU A 124 0.75 30.78 -5.10
C LEU A 124 -0.36 29.72 -5.11
N LEU A 125 -0.62 29.11 -3.95
CA LEU A 125 -1.69 28.13 -3.76
C LEU A 125 -3.06 28.76 -4.07
N ALA A 126 -3.37 29.91 -3.46
CA ALA A 126 -4.62 30.61 -3.70
C ALA A 126 -4.80 30.97 -5.17
N SER A 127 -3.75 31.50 -5.82
CA SER A 127 -3.78 31.80 -7.26
C SER A 127 -4.11 30.56 -8.09
N LYS A 128 -3.47 29.41 -7.81
CA LYS A 128 -3.69 28.18 -8.59
C LYS A 128 -5.06 27.56 -8.34
N LEU A 129 -5.58 27.61 -7.11
CA LEU A 129 -6.93 27.13 -6.80
C LEU A 129 -8.00 28.00 -7.47
N MET A 130 -7.82 29.31 -7.55
CA MET A 130 -8.73 30.19 -8.31
C MET A 130 -8.72 29.86 -9.80
N ASP A 131 -7.55 29.63 -10.38
CA ASP A 131 -7.42 29.21 -11.78
C ASP A 131 -8.14 27.87 -12.03
N ILE A 132 -7.99 26.89 -11.12
CA ILE A 132 -8.69 25.59 -11.15
C ILE A 132 -10.20 25.76 -11.06
N SER A 133 -10.67 26.57 -10.11
CA SER A 133 -12.09 26.87 -9.92
C SER A 133 -12.72 27.48 -11.18
N ARG A 134 -11.99 28.35 -11.87
CA ARG A 134 -12.44 28.98 -13.12
C ARG A 134 -12.14 28.14 -14.37
N ASN A 135 -11.50 26.98 -14.21
CA ASN A 135 -10.94 26.18 -15.28
C ASN A 135 -10.18 27.03 -16.34
N SER A 136 -9.34 27.97 -15.90
CA SER A 136 -8.65 28.87 -16.82
C SER A 136 -7.26 29.24 -16.29
N LYS A 137 -6.24 29.05 -17.11
CA LYS A 137 -4.86 29.40 -16.78
C LYS A 137 -4.69 30.91 -16.85
N LYS A 138 -4.23 31.55 -15.77
CA LYS A 138 -3.98 33.00 -15.71
C LYS A 138 -3.09 33.55 -16.83
N GLU A 139 -2.10 32.76 -17.26
CA GLU A 139 -1.10 33.16 -18.26
C GLU A 139 -1.61 33.11 -19.70
N SER A 140 -2.45 32.14 -20.04
CA SER A 140 -2.84 31.86 -21.44
C SER A 140 -4.34 31.85 -21.70
N GLY A 141 -5.17 31.90 -20.65
CA GLY A 141 -6.62 31.74 -20.72
C GLY A 141 -7.09 30.32 -21.09
N ALA A 142 -6.16 29.41 -21.42
CA ALA A 142 -6.50 28.05 -21.84
C ALA A 142 -7.10 27.24 -20.68
N PRO A 143 -8.02 26.30 -20.97
CA PRO A 143 -8.57 25.43 -19.95
C PRO A 143 -7.49 24.57 -19.29
N ILE A 144 -7.69 24.28 -18.01
CA ILE A 144 -6.81 23.40 -17.22
C ILE A 144 -7.20 21.95 -17.47
N TYR A 145 -8.49 21.67 -17.48
CA TYR A 145 -9.07 20.35 -17.76
C TYR A 145 -10.24 20.47 -18.74
N ASN A 146 -10.61 19.37 -19.38
CA ASN A 146 -11.79 19.30 -20.23
C ASN A 146 -13.00 18.85 -19.39
N GLU A 147 -14.05 19.66 -19.35
CA GLU A 147 -15.27 19.40 -18.57
C GLU A 147 -16.02 18.13 -19.01
N GLN A 148 -15.85 17.72 -20.27
CA GLN A 148 -16.47 16.51 -20.83
C GLN A 148 -15.62 15.25 -20.62
N ASP A 149 -14.45 15.38 -20.01
CA ASP A 149 -13.57 14.23 -19.74
C ASP A 149 -14.04 13.45 -18.50
N THR A 150 -13.47 12.27 -18.29
CA THR A 150 -13.74 11.49 -17.09
C THR A 150 -13.32 12.26 -15.83
N TRP A 151 -14.06 12.06 -14.75
CA TRP A 151 -13.75 12.58 -13.40
C TRP A 151 -12.25 12.47 -13.07
N GLY A 152 -11.65 11.31 -13.34
CA GLY A 152 -10.26 11.05 -13.03
C GLY A 152 -9.31 11.93 -13.86
N ASN A 153 -9.52 12.02 -15.17
CA ASN A 153 -8.67 12.83 -16.05
C ASN A 153 -8.73 14.31 -15.68
N GLN A 154 -9.92 14.79 -15.27
CA GLN A 154 -10.08 16.14 -14.76
C GLN A 154 -9.27 16.37 -13.48
N MET A 155 -9.28 15.42 -12.54
CA MET A 155 -8.46 15.52 -11.32
C MET A 155 -6.96 15.48 -11.61
N ALA A 156 -6.51 14.57 -12.49
CA ALA A 156 -5.11 14.45 -12.85
C ALA A 156 -4.58 15.79 -13.41
N ALA A 157 -5.36 16.45 -14.27
CA ALA A 157 -5.01 17.75 -14.83
C ALA A 157 -4.95 18.87 -13.77
N LYS A 158 -5.88 18.89 -12.79
CA LYS A 158 -5.85 19.83 -11.66
C LYS A 158 -4.59 19.65 -10.80
N VAL A 159 -4.23 18.41 -10.49
CA VAL A 159 -3.03 18.07 -9.72
C VAL A 159 -1.75 18.42 -10.49
N GLU A 160 -1.69 18.13 -11.79
CA GLU A 160 -0.58 18.55 -12.66
C GLU A 160 -0.38 20.07 -12.63
N TYR A 161 -1.48 20.82 -12.68
CA TYR A 161 -1.42 22.28 -12.67
C TYR A 161 -0.85 22.83 -11.34
N LEU A 162 -1.18 22.21 -10.21
CA LEU A 162 -0.59 22.54 -8.90
C LEU A 162 0.90 22.18 -8.84
N MET A 163 1.30 21.01 -9.35
CA MET A 163 2.69 20.58 -9.35
C MET A 163 3.62 21.52 -10.13
N LYS A 164 3.14 22.10 -11.24
CA LYS A 164 3.91 23.08 -12.03
C LYS A 164 4.32 24.33 -11.23
N ALA A 165 3.64 24.60 -10.12
CA ALA A 165 3.90 25.74 -9.25
C ALA A 165 4.96 25.44 -8.17
N MET A 166 5.36 24.18 -7.98
CA MET A 166 6.31 23.78 -6.94
C MET A 166 7.76 24.13 -7.32
N GLU A 167 8.61 24.41 -6.33
CA GLU A 167 10.03 24.69 -6.56
C GLU A 167 10.79 23.48 -7.17
N PRO A 168 11.92 23.72 -7.89
CA PRO A 168 12.70 22.67 -8.53
C PRO A 168 13.16 21.52 -7.61
N GLY A 169 13.40 21.81 -6.33
CA GLY A 169 13.80 20.81 -5.32
C GLY A 169 12.68 19.80 -5.04
N THR A 170 11.46 20.30 -4.82
CA THR A 170 10.23 19.51 -4.66
C THR A 170 9.89 18.78 -5.96
N LEU A 171 10.02 19.46 -7.11
CA LEU A 171 9.80 18.89 -8.45
C LEU A 171 10.71 17.71 -8.79
N SER A 172 11.88 17.54 -8.19
CA SER A 172 12.79 16.44 -8.53
C SER A 172 12.25 15.06 -8.05
N ASN A 173 11.63 15.03 -6.88
CA ASN A 173 10.91 13.85 -6.35
C ASN A 173 9.59 13.67 -7.10
N PHE A 174 8.86 14.78 -7.30
CA PHE A 174 7.59 14.77 -8.04
C PHE A 174 7.74 14.40 -9.52
N ARG A 175 8.81 14.77 -10.23
CA ARG A 175 9.03 14.40 -11.65
C ARG A 175 9.23 12.92 -11.88
N LYS A 176 9.89 12.21 -10.95
CA LYS A 176 10.05 10.75 -11.06
C LYS A 176 8.70 10.05 -10.96
N ILE A 177 7.81 10.60 -10.14
CA ILE A 177 6.45 10.11 -9.94
C ILE A 177 5.54 10.55 -11.11
N PHE A 178 5.66 11.79 -11.55
CA PHE A 178 4.95 12.37 -12.69
C PHE A 178 5.28 11.67 -14.02
N LYS A 179 6.54 11.28 -14.25
CA LYS A 179 6.91 10.41 -15.39
C LYS A 179 6.23 9.04 -15.33
N GLY A 180 6.00 8.53 -14.11
CA GLY A 180 5.16 7.36 -13.88
C GLY A 180 3.68 7.60 -14.23
N ILE A 181 3.15 8.79 -13.94
CA ILE A 181 1.75 9.22 -14.17
C ILE A 181 1.44 9.56 -15.63
N HIS A 182 2.36 10.24 -16.33
CA HIS A 182 2.16 10.77 -17.69
C HIS A 182 2.54 9.80 -18.81
N GLY A 183 2.84 8.55 -18.48
CA GLY A 183 3.05 7.52 -19.49
C GLY A 183 4.17 7.86 -20.48
N THR A 184 5.36 8.26 -20.01
CA THR A 184 6.54 7.74 -20.71
C THR A 184 6.46 6.24 -20.53
N ILE A 185 5.93 5.58 -21.55
CA ILE A 185 5.60 4.18 -21.61
C ILE A 185 6.74 3.40 -20.93
N ASP A 186 6.45 2.80 -19.78
CA ASP A 186 7.23 1.64 -19.41
C ASP A 186 6.58 0.50 -20.18
N GLU A 187 7.05 0.30 -21.42
CA GLU A 187 6.61 -0.78 -22.33
C GLU A 187 6.67 -2.15 -21.65
N THR A 188 7.44 -2.22 -20.56
CA THR A 188 7.65 -3.37 -19.70
C THR A 188 6.41 -3.82 -18.90
N TYR A 189 5.43 -2.95 -18.57
CA TYR A 189 4.48 -3.26 -17.47
C TYR A 189 2.97 -3.17 -17.77
N GLY A 190 2.53 -2.78 -18.97
CA GLY A 190 1.11 -2.91 -19.38
C GLY A 190 0.08 -2.22 -18.46
N LYS A 191 0.43 -1.09 -17.86
CA LYS A 191 -0.32 -0.41 -16.79
C LYS A 191 -1.56 0.33 -17.33
N LYS A 192 -2.75 0.04 -16.79
CA LYS A 192 -3.92 0.92 -16.86
C LYS A 192 -3.83 1.93 -15.71
N TYR A 193 -4.00 3.21 -16.02
CA TYR A 193 -3.88 4.29 -15.05
C TYR A 193 -5.27 4.72 -14.58
N ASP A 194 -5.58 4.52 -13.31
CA ASP A 194 -6.70 5.17 -12.64
C ASP A 194 -6.22 6.44 -11.90
N PRO A 195 -6.78 7.61 -12.18
CA PRO A 195 -6.33 8.87 -11.60
C PRO A 195 -6.43 8.95 -10.07
N VAL A 196 -7.40 8.28 -9.43
CA VAL A 196 -7.51 8.24 -7.96
C VAL A 196 -6.35 7.44 -7.38
N THR A 197 -6.07 6.29 -7.99
CA THR A 197 -4.93 5.43 -7.65
C THR A 197 -3.60 6.16 -7.79
N GLU A 198 -3.39 6.88 -8.90
CA GLU A 198 -2.16 7.64 -9.14
C GLU A 198 -1.99 8.81 -8.17
N ILE A 199 -3.08 9.48 -7.78
CA ILE A 199 -3.07 10.55 -6.79
C ILE A 199 -2.72 10.00 -5.40
N VAL A 200 -3.33 8.90 -4.97
CA VAL A 200 -2.99 8.34 -3.66
C VAL A 200 -1.57 7.77 -3.66
N ALA A 201 -1.13 7.12 -4.73
CA ALA A 201 0.25 6.69 -4.88
C ALA A 201 1.23 7.88 -4.80
N LEU A 202 0.88 8.99 -5.45
CA LEU A 202 1.66 10.23 -5.45
C LEU A 202 1.81 10.85 -4.04
N PHE A 203 0.72 10.90 -3.27
CA PHE A 203 0.69 11.66 -2.01
C PHE A 203 0.82 10.82 -0.74
N SER A 204 0.69 9.49 -0.82
CA SER A 204 1.04 8.58 0.27
C SER A 204 2.51 8.73 0.70
N GLY A 205 3.37 9.28 -0.17
CA GLY A 205 4.81 9.42 0.06
C GLY A 205 5.55 8.08 0.08
N GLN A 206 4.84 6.98 -0.18
CA GLN A 206 5.36 5.63 -0.18
C GLN A 206 5.83 5.25 -1.59
N ARG A 207 6.88 4.42 -1.65
CA ARG A 207 7.44 3.97 -2.93
C ARG A 207 6.53 2.89 -3.53
N VAL A 208 6.26 3.02 -4.83
CA VAL A 208 5.64 1.94 -5.61
C VAL A 208 6.52 0.68 -5.52
N ALA A 209 5.95 -0.39 -4.99
CA ALA A 209 6.56 -1.69 -4.88
C ALA A 209 6.00 -2.65 -5.95
N LYS A 210 6.80 -3.64 -6.31
CA LYS A 210 6.46 -4.69 -7.27
C LYS A 210 6.46 -6.02 -6.54
N ILE A 211 5.38 -6.77 -6.68
CA ILE A 211 5.37 -8.21 -6.42
C ILE A 211 5.62 -8.88 -7.76
N ASP A 212 6.60 -9.77 -7.78
CA ASP A 212 6.86 -10.66 -8.90
C ASP A 212 6.75 -12.08 -8.35
N ALA A 213 5.64 -12.76 -8.64
CA ALA A 213 5.36 -14.08 -8.08
C ALA A 213 6.40 -15.12 -8.51
N GLY A 214 6.86 -15.07 -9.77
CA GLY A 214 7.86 -15.99 -10.31
C GLY A 214 9.23 -15.85 -9.65
N ASP A 215 9.73 -14.62 -9.55
CA ASP A 215 11.01 -14.35 -8.87
C ASP A 215 10.90 -14.68 -7.36
N SER A 216 9.81 -14.26 -6.72
CA SER A 216 9.59 -14.50 -5.29
C SER A 216 9.43 -15.98 -4.97
N PHE A 217 8.75 -16.73 -5.82
CA PHE A 217 8.62 -18.19 -5.70
C PHE A 217 9.98 -18.87 -5.83
N SER A 218 10.83 -18.42 -6.76
CA SER A 218 12.20 -18.93 -6.90
C SER A 218 12.96 -18.78 -5.57
N PHE A 219 12.94 -17.61 -4.93
CA PHE A 219 13.55 -17.44 -3.60
C PHE A 219 12.95 -18.33 -2.51
N LYS A 220 11.62 -18.54 -2.53
CA LYS A 220 10.93 -19.44 -1.60
C LYS A 220 11.32 -20.91 -1.80
N THR A 221 11.52 -21.37 -3.04
CA THR A 221 11.99 -22.75 -3.30
C THR A 221 13.40 -22.99 -2.74
N TYR A 222 14.32 -22.04 -2.90
CA TYR A 222 15.64 -22.12 -2.26
C TYR A 222 15.55 -22.16 -0.73
N ALA A 223 14.67 -21.34 -0.14
CA ALA A 223 14.42 -21.36 1.30
C ALA A 223 13.82 -22.71 1.76
N PHE A 224 12.89 -23.27 0.99
CA PHE A 224 12.28 -24.58 1.23
C PHE A 224 13.33 -25.69 1.25
N GLU A 225 14.21 -25.77 0.25
CA GLU A 225 15.25 -26.81 0.19
C GLU A 225 16.17 -26.77 1.42
N LYS A 226 16.59 -25.56 1.80
CA LYS A 226 17.40 -25.33 3.01
C LYS A 226 16.65 -25.76 4.27
N ASN A 227 15.41 -25.30 4.44
CA ASN A 227 14.60 -25.60 5.63
C ASN A 227 14.23 -27.09 5.73
N TYR A 228 13.98 -27.75 4.59
CA TYR A 228 13.70 -29.18 4.53
C TYR A 228 14.92 -30.00 4.97
N THR A 229 16.10 -29.59 4.54
CA THR A 229 17.38 -30.19 4.99
C THR A 229 17.56 -29.98 6.50
N ASP A 230 17.27 -28.80 7.02
CA ASP A 230 17.35 -28.50 8.45
C ASP A 230 16.32 -29.29 9.27
N ALA A 231 15.10 -29.48 8.76
CA ALA A 231 14.10 -30.34 9.37
C ALA A 231 14.58 -31.80 9.45
N ARG A 232 15.25 -32.32 8.41
CA ARG A 232 15.87 -33.65 8.42
C ARG A 232 16.98 -33.77 9.46
N ARG A 233 17.75 -32.70 9.68
CA ARG A 233 18.81 -32.66 10.69
C ARG A 233 18.26 -32.85 12.11
N ILE A 234 17.00 -32.53 12.39
CA ILE A 234 16.36 -32.78 13.70
C ILE A 234 16.43 -34.27 14.05
N TYR A 235 16.03 -35.14 13.11
CA TYR A 235 16.09 -36.59 13.30
C TYR A 235 17.54 -37.09 13.27
N ASN A 236 18.32 -36.71 12.25
CA ASN A 236 19.70 -37.19 12.09
C ASN A 236 20.58 -36.89 13.30
N ARG A 237 20.42 -35.72 13.94
CA ARG A 237 21.17 -35.35 15.15
C ARG A 237 20.92 -36.30 16.32
N VAL A 238 19.70 -36.86 16.42
CA VAL A 238 19.34 -37.80 17.48
C VAL A 238 19.71 -39.23 17.08
N ALA A 239 19.42 -39.64 15.85
CA ALA A 239 19.69 -40.99 15.35
C ALA A 239 21.19 -41.32 15.28
N TYR A 240 22.03 -40.35 14.89
CA TYR A 240 23.48 -40.53 14.80
C TYR A 240 24.22 -40.05 16.06
N ARG A 241 23.51 -39.78 17.17
CA ARG A 241 24.13 -39.35 18.43
C ARG A 241 24.92 -40.51 19.03
N ARG A 242 26.24 -40.35 19.12
CA ARG A 242 27.15 -41.42 19.59
C ARG A 242 27.18 -41.57 21.12
N THR A 243 27.14 -40.47 21.87
CA THR A 243 27.33 -40.53 23.33
C THR A 243 26.49 -39.49 24.07
N PRO A 244 25.61 -39.90 25.02
CA PRO A 244 25.06 -41.24 25.12
C PRO A 244 24.17 -41.56 23.89
N PRO A 245 24.07 -42.82 23.45
CA PRO A 245 23.17 -43.20 22.37
C PRO A 245 21.72 -42.78 22.68
N ALA A 246 20.95 -42.46 21.64
CA ALA A 246 19.57 -42.06 21.82
C ALA A 246 18.70 -43.25 22.25
N THR A 247 17.76 -43.00 23.17
CA THR A 247 16.73 -43.98 23.50
C THR A 247 15.73 -44.08 22.35
N LYS A 248 15.13 -45.26 22.12
CA LYS A 248 14.05 -45.45 21.12
C LYS A 248 12.93 -44.40 21.22
N SER A 249 12.59 -43.97 22.44
CA SER A 249 11.59 -42.92 22.68
C SER A 249 12.03 -41.54 22.16
N GLN A 250 13.31 -41.21 22.30
CA GLN A 250 13.91 -39.96 21.83
C GLN A 250 13.99 -39.95 20.30
N GLU A 251 14.39 -41.06 19.68
CA GLU A 251 14.39 -41.21 18.22
C GLU A 251 12.99 -41.09 17.63
N LYS A 252 12.00 -41.79 18.20
CA LYS A 252 10.60 -41.70 17.75
C LYS A 252 10.04 -40.29 17.88
N ARG A 253 10.39 -39.55 18.95
CA ARG A 253 10.00 -38.14 19.11
C ARG A 253 10.68 -37.25 18.08
N ALA A 254 11.99 -37.43 17.85
CA ALA A 254 12.73 -36.66 16.86
C ALA A 254 12.23 -36.90 15.44
N LEU A 255 11.89 -38.15 15.10
CA LEU A 255 11.29 -38.52 13.82
C LEU A 255 9.93 -37.86 13.63
N ARG A 256 9.04 -37.92 14.64
CA ARG A 256 7.74 -37.22 14.57
C ARG A 256 7.91 -35.72 14.38
N ASN A 257 8.83 -35.10 15.12
CA ASN A 257 9.08 -33.67 15.00
C ASN A 257 9.65 -33.30 13.62
N ALA A 258 10.57 -34.10 13.09
CA ALA A 258 11.15 -33.90 11.77
C ALA A 258 10.07 -34.06 10.67
N ASN A 259 9.28 -35.13 10.72
CA ASN A 259 8.20 -35.37 9.76
C ASN A 259 7.15 -34.25 9.81
N ARG A 260 6.74 -33.81 11.01
CA ARG A 260 5.80 -32.69 11.15
C ARG A 260 6.36 -31.40 10.53
N ALA A 261 7.62 -31.06 10.82
CA ALA A 261 8.25 -29.88 10.24
C ALA A 261 8.37 -29.98 8.70
N MET A 262 8.69 -31.16 8.17
CA MET A 262 8.71 -31.39 6.73
C MET A 262 7.32 -31.25 6.10
N GLU A 263 6.30 -31.81 6.74
CA GLU A 263 4.90 -31.72 6.28
C GLU A 263 4.42 -30.27 6.28
N GLU A 264 4.73 -29.50 7.32
CA GLU A 264 4.45 -28.06 7.38
C GLU A 264 5.12 -27.30 6.22
N LEU A 265 6.41 -27.56 5.96
CA LEU A 265 7.15 -26.94 4.85
C LEU A 265 6.59 -27.32 3.48
N VAL A 266 6.21 -28.58 3.27
CA VAL A 266 5.61 -29.06 2.01
C VAL A 266 4.24 -28.41 1.78
N ASN A 267 3.43 -28.31 2.83
CA ASN A 267 2.14 -27.64 2.76
C ASN A 267 2.30 -26.14 2.47
N GLU A 268 3.31 -25.49 3.04
CA GLU A 268 3.59 -24.07 2.80
C GLU A 268 4.03 -23.80 1.35
N ILE A 269 4.99 -24.58 0.83
CA ILE A 269 5.47 -24.40 -0.54
C ILE A 269 4.41 -24.79 -1.58
N SER A 270 3.53 -25.77 -1.28
CA SER A 270 2.40 -26.12 -2.15
C SER A 270 1.42 -24.96 -2.30
N LYS A 271 1.12 -24.25 -1.21
CA LYS A 271 0.28 -23.05 -1.28
C LYS A 271 0.98 -21.91 -2.02
N ASP A 272 2.29 -21.74 -1.82
CA ASP A 272 3.08 -20.77 -2.59
C ASP A 272 3.12 -21.11 -4.09
N TYR A 273 3.10 -22.40 -4.45
CA TYR A 273 3.05 -22.83 -5.85
C TYR A 273 1.70 -22.55 -6.51
N HIS A 274 0.59 -22.75 -5.79
CA HIS A 274 -0.74 -22.43 -6.31
C HIS A 274 -0.99 -20.93 -6.45
N ALA A 275 -0.30 -20.13 -5.64
CA ALA A 275 -0.40 -18.68 -5.64
C ALA A 275 0.48 -17.99 -6.70
N ALA A 276 1.47 -18.69 -7.26
CA ALA A 276 2.40 -18.18 -8.27
C ALA A 276 1.90 -18.45 -9.69
#